data_AF-A0A8C0ZVY2-F1
#
_entry.id   AF-A0A8C0ZVY2-F1
#
_cell.length_a   1.000
_cell.length_b   1.000
_cell.length_c   1.000
_cell.angle_alpha   90.00
_cell.angle_beta   90.00
_cell.angle_gamma   90.00
#
_symmetry.space_group_name_H-M   'P 1'
#
loop_
_entity.id
_entity.type
_entity.pdbx_description
1 polymer ?
#
loop_
_entity_poly.entity_id
_entity_poly.type
_entity_poly.pdbx_seq_one_letter_code
_entity_poly.pdbx_strand_id
1 'polypeptide(L)' 'MVPGGLSEARPATPEIQEIADKIRVGDGEYIHVRVFRALPGQNKELELTGYETGKREDDELTGF' A
#
# COMPACT_ATOMS: atom_id res chain seq x y z
N MET A 1 -1.75 20.63 -21.54
CA MET A 1 -0.93 19.54 -20.98
C MET A 1 -1.01 19.67 -19.47
N VAL A 2 -1.83 18.86 -18.80
CA VAL A 2 -1.95 18.89 -17.33
C VAL A 2 -0.99 17.81 -16.80
N PRO A 3 0.03 18.16 -16.00
CA PRO A 3 0.84 17.14 -15.36
C PRO A 3 -0.06 16.41 -14.36
N GLY A 4 -0.09 15.07 -14.44
CA GLY A 4 -0.84 14.25 -13.48
C GLY A 4 -0.29 14.51 -12.08
N GLY A 5 -1.02 15.28 -11.29
CA GLY A 5 -0.68 15.56 -9.90
C GLY A 5 -0.77 14.26 -9.11
N LEU A 6 0.32 13.93 -8.42
CA LEU A 6 0.29 12.94 -7.35
C LEU A 6 -0.80 13.39 -6.36
N SER A 7 -1.82 12.56 -6.14
CA SER A 7 -2.87 12.86 -5.14
C SER A 7 -2.22 13.26 -3.82
N GLU A 8 -2.69 14.35 -3.21
CA GLU A 8 -2.22 14.79 -1.90
C GLU A 8 -2.33 13.65 -0.89
N ALA A 9 -1.26 13.44 -0.11
CA ALA A 9 -1.25 12.47 0.98
C ALA A 9 -2.35 12.83 1.97
N ARG A 10 -3.45 12.07 1.97
CA ARG A 10 -4.54 12.28 2.93
C ARG A 10 -4.06 11.79 4.29
N PRO A 11 -4.18 12.59 5.36
CA PRO A 11 -3.84 12.12 6.71
C PRO A 11 -4.68 10.88 7.03
N ALA A 12 -4.05 9.84 7.57
CA ALA A 12 -4.74 8.65 8.05
C ALA A 12 -5.70 9.09 9.17
N THR A 13 -6.97 9.27 8.84
CA THR A 13 -8.00 9.50 9.85
C THR A 13 -8.10 8.24 10.73
N PRO A 14 -8.53 8.35 11.99
CA PRO A 14 -8.65 7.21 12.90
C PRO A 14 -9.60 6.10 12.41
N GLU A 15 -10.34 6.33 11.31
CA GLU A 15 -11.21 5.37 10.64
C GLU A 15 -10.53 4.52 9.55
N ILE A 16 -9.22 4.70 9.38
CA ILE A 16 -8.44 4.09 8.30
C ILE A 16 -7.41 3.13 8.89
N GLN A 17 -7.46 1.86 8.48
CA GLN A 17 -6.38 0.92 8.71
C GLN A 17 -5.57 0.77 7.42
N GLU A 18 -4.27 0.98 7.53
CA GLU A 18 -3.34 0.67 6.47
C GLU A 18 -2.74 -0.72 6.72
N ILE A 19 -2.76 -1.56 5.70
CA ILE A 19 -2.12 -2.87 5.71
C ILE A 19 -1.00 -2.82 4.69
N ALA A 20 0.24 -3.02 5.16
CA ALA A 20 1.37 -3.26 4.29
C ALA A 20 1.72 -4.75 4.36
N ASP A 21 1.95 -5.38 3.21
CA ASP A 21 2.28 -6.81 3.11
C ASP A 21 3.42 -7.04 2.11
N LYS A 22 4.24 -8.06 2.38
CA LYS A 22 5.37 -8.45 1.53
C LYS A 22 5.01 -9.76 0.83
N ILE A 23 4.78 -9.68 -0.48
CA ILE A 23 4.38 -10.80 -1.32
C ILE A 23 5.58 -11.30 -2.11
N ARG A 24 5.89 -12.59 -1.99
CA ARG A 24 6.91 -13.25 -2.81
C ARG A 24 6.36 -13.57 -4.20
N VAL A 25 7.04 -13.13 -5.25
CA VAL A 25 6.57 -13.31 -6.64
C VAL A 25 7.39 -14.28 -7.50
N GLY A 26 8.58 -14.69 -7.04
CA GLY A 26 9.44 -15.66 -7.74
C GLY A 26 10.89 -15.22 -7.74
N ASP A 27 11.84 -16.13 -7.98
CA ASP A 27 13.28 -15.81 -8.15
C ASP A 27 13.94 -14.90 -7.08
N GLY A 28 13.44 -14.95 -5.83
CA GLY A 28 13.93 -14.10 -4.74
C GLY A 28 13.47 -12.64 -4.83
N GLU A 29 12.53 -12.35 -5.73
CA GLU A 29 11.84 -11.09 -5.87
C GLU A 29 10.58 -11.04 -5.00
N TYR A 30 10.41 -9.88 -4.39
CA TYR A 30 9.30 -9.54 -3.52
C TYR A 30 8.66 -8.24 -4.01
N ILE A 31 7.35 -8.16 -3.77
CA ILE A 31 6.56 -6.96 -4.00
C ILE A 31 5.99 -6.55 -2.65
N HIS A 32 6.21 -5.29 -2.26
CA HIS A 32 5.53 -4.71 -1.12
C HIS A 32 4.23 -4.08 -1.61
N VAL A 33 3.11 -4.45 -1.01
CA VAL A 33 1.81 -3.89 -1.35
C VAL A 33 1.25 -3.15 -0.15
N ARG A 34 0.64 -1.99 -0.42
CA ARG A 34 -0.04 -1.15 0.56
C ARG A 34 -1.51 -1.16 0.20
N VAL A 35 -2.33 -1.67 1.11
CA VAL A 35 -3.76 -1.77 0.96
C VAL A 35 -4.42 -0.93 2.04
N PHE A 36 -5.30 -0.04 1.60
CA PHE A 36 -6.23 0.67 2.45
C PHE A 36 -7.39 -0.25 2.79
N ARG A 37 -7.65 -0.41 4.09
CA ARG A 37 -8.82 -1.07 4.62
C ARG A 37 -9.59 -0.11 5.51
N ALA A 38 -10.82 0.18 5.11
CA ALA A 38 -11.73 0.92 5.99
C ALA A 38 -12.11 0.07 7.21
N LEU A 39 -12.40 0.73 8.34
CA LEU A 39 -12.87 0.04 9.54
C LEU A 39 -14.12 -0.84 9.27
N PRO A 40 -14.25 -1.95 10.02
CA PRO A 40 -15.45 -2.79 9.94
C PRO A 40 -16.70 -1.94 10.26
N GLY A 41 -17.59 -1.83 9.28
CA GLY A 41 -18.81 -1.01 9.35
C GLY A 41 -18.88 0.10 8.29
N GLN A 42 -17.75 0.48 7.67
CA GLN A 42 -17.74 1.52 6.63
C GLN A 42 -18.14 1.03 5.22
N ASN A 43 -18.42 -0.27 5.05
CA ASN A 43 -18.86 -0.88 3.76
C ASN A 43 -18.01 -0.44 2.55
N LYS A 44 -16.74 -0.14 2.81
CA LYS A 44 -15.79 0.34 1.80
C LYS A 44 -14.87 -0.81 1.43
N GLU A 45 -14.68 -0.99 0.14
CA GLU A 45 -13.84 -2.05 -0.40
C GLU A 45 -12.37 -1.81 -0.08
N LEU A 46 -11.56 -2.87 -0.13
CA LEU A 46 -10.11 -2.77 -0.01
C LEU A 46 -9.57 -2.02 -1.22
N GLU A 47 -8.77 -0.99 -1.00
CA GLU A 47 -8.18 -0.18 -2.08
C GLU A 47 -6.66 -0.35 -2.08
N LEU A 48 -6.08 -0.74 -3.20
CA LEU A 48 -4.62 -0.76 -3.35
C LEU A 48 -4.13 0.68 -3.47
N THR A 49 -3.45 1.19 -2.44
CA THR A 49 -2.96 2.56 -2.42
C THR A 49 -1.54 2.68 -2.94
N GLY A 50 -0.78 1.60 -2.95
CA GLY A 50 0.58 1.58 -3.49
C GLY A 50 1.15 0.18 -3.61
N TYR A 51 2.15 0.03 -4.47
CA TYR A 51 2.96 -1.17 -4.54
C TYR A 51 4.39 -0.80 -4.95
N GLU A 52 5.36 -1.56 -4.46
CA GLU A 52 6.76 -1.47 -4.83
C GLU A 52 7.26 -2.82 -5.32
N THR A 53 7.86 -2.85 -6.51
CA THR A 53 8.43 -4.06 -7.12
C THR A 53 9.96 -4.09 -7.01
N GLY A 54 10.57 -5.25 -7.26
CA GLY A 54 12.03 -5.40 -7.21
C GLY A 54 12.61 -5.38 -5.79
N LYS A 55 11.78 -5.65 -4.77
CA LYS A 55 12.23 -5.81 -3.39
C LYS A 55 12.84 -7.20 -3.20
N ARG A 56 13.64 -7.34 -2.16
CA ARG A 56 14.29 -8.61 -1.79
C ARG A 56 13.71 -9.12 -0.48
N GLU A 57 14.03 -10.37 -0.13
CA GLU A 57 13.58 -10.98 1.12
C GLU A 57 14.01 -10.14 2.34
N ASP A 58 15.24 -9.62 2.32
CA ASP A 58 15.84 -8.82 3.38
C ASP A 58 15.34 -7.36 3.44
N ASP A 59 14.59 -6.87 2.45
CA ASP A 59 14.11 -5.48 2.42
C ASP A 59 13.05 -5.28 3.51
N GLU A 60 13.25 -4.39 4.48
CA GLU A 60 12.22 -4.14 5.49
C GLU A 60 10.93 -3.58 4.85
N LEU A 61 9.79 -4.04 5.36
CA LEU A 61 8.48 -3.51 4.99
C LEU A 61 8.36 -2.11 5.60
N THR A 62 8.85 -1.11 4.87
CA THR A 62 8.83 0.28 5.30
C THR A 62 7.43 0.85 5.09
N GLY A 63 6.71 1.06 6.20
CA GLY A 63 5.50 1.88 6.20
C GLY A 63 5.92 3.35 6.10
N PHE A 64 5.95 3.90 4.88
CA PHE A 64 6.26 5.31 4.64
C PHE A 64 5.24 6.23 5.33
#